data_AF-A0A5C7M5Q6-F1
#
_entry.id   AF-A0A5C7M5Q6-F1
#
_cell.length_a   1.000
_cell.length_b   1.000
_cell.length_c   1.000
_cell.angle_alpha   90.00
_cell.angle_beta   90.00
_cell.angle_gamma   90.00
#
_symmetry.space_group_name_H-M   'P 1'
#
loop_
_entity.id
_entity.type
_entity.pdbx_description
1 polymer ?
#
loop_
_entity_poly.entity_id
_entity_poly.type
_entity_poly.pdbx_seq_one_letter_code
_entity_poly.pdbx_strand_id
1 'polypeptide(L)'
;MVLVLLGIGALVRLRRRVSRARSWCLGGAIAVWALATLSAVAVYAPMLFWVRALQVLLLLYVVPFLLALSRPVSMVGTVLDPVLNSTATRVLLSPPVTSVLMLVTPWLLYLTPWYVTSMTGPLASLTRLVLPAIGFGYFYARLQVDPVPRRYPPLLSIGISVAEGLGDGILGLVLWLGPVIAYD
;
A
#
# COMPACT_ATOMS: atom_id res chain seq x y z
N MET A 1 5.41 -16.33 4.77
CA MET A 1 5.91 -17.22 3.69
C MET A 1 4.82 -17.68 2.73
N VAL A 2 3.70 -18.24 3.20
CA VAL A 2 2.58 -18.72 2.33
C VAL A 2 2.08 -17.67 1.33
N LEU A 3 1.93 -16.41 1.76
CA LEU A 3 1.45 -15.32 0.89
C LEU A 3 2.43 -14.95 -0.24
N VAL A 4 3.74 -15.01 0.04
CA VAL A 4 4.77 -14.78 -0.98
C VAL A 4 4.80 -15.95 -1.98
N LEU A 5 4.61 -17.18 -1.49
CA LEU A 5 4.49 -18.35 -2.36
C LEU A 5 3.22 -18.30 -3.23
N LEU A 6 2.10 -17.80 -2.69
CA LEU A 6 0.88 -17.54 -3.47
C LEU A 6 1.10 -16.44 -4.50
N GLY A 7 1.81 -15.36 -4.15
CA GLY A 7 2.20 -14.30 -5.08
C GLY A 7 3.08 -14.81 -6.21
N ILE A 8 4.08 -15.65 -5.90
CA ILE A 8 4.94 -16.32 -6.89
C ILE A 8 4.13 -17.29 -7.75
N GLY A 9 3.21 -18.07 -7.17
CA GLY A 9 2.32 -18.98 -7.91
C GLY A 9 1.40 -18.23 -8.87
N ALA A 10 0.85 -17.09 -8.45
CA ALA A 10 0.09 -16.20 -9.30
C ALA A 10 0.96 -15.62 -10.43
N LEU A 11 2.19 -15.16 -10.12
CA LEU A 11 3.15 -14.68 -11.11
C LEU A 11 3.43 -15.74 -12.17
N VAL A 12 3.73 -16.99 -11.78
CA VAL A 12 4.03 -18.09 -12.71
C VAL A 12 2.82 -18.41 -13.61
N ARG A 13 1.61 -18.41 -13.04
CA ARG A 13 0.36 -18.68 -13.79
C ARG A 13 0.00 -17.53 -14.73
N LEU A 14 0.27 -16.30 -14.34
CA LEU A 14 -0.06 -15.09 -15.09
C LEU A 14 1.00 -14.75 -16.13
N ARG A 15 2.28 -15.12 -15.95
CA ARG A 15 3.40 -14.81 -16.87
C ARG A 15 3.16 -15.24 -18.32
N ARG A 16 2.30 -16.25 -18.54
CA ARG A 16 1.92 -16.73 -19.88
C ARG A 16 0.85 -15.87 -20.57
N ARG A 17 0.19 -14.96 -19.84
CA ARG A 17 -0.94 -14.14 -20.33
C ARG A 17 -0.66 -12.63 -20.32
N VAL A 18 0.50 -12.18 -19.83
CA VAL A 18 0.82 -10.75 -19.70
C VAL A 18 2.11 -10.34 -20.43
N SER A 19 2.17 -9.08 -20.84
CA SER A 19 3.36 -8.50 -21.45
C SER A 19 4.57 -8.55 -20.50
N ARG A 20 5.78 -8.55 -21.08
CA ARG A 20 7.04 -8.57 -20.31
C ARG A 20 7.11 -7.44 -19.29
N ALA A 21 6.68 -6.22 -19.67
CA ALA A 21 6.68 -5.06 -18.78
C ALA A 21 5.80 -5.27 -17.53
N ARG A 22 4.55 -5.77 -17.70
CA ARG A 22 3.65 -6.04 -16.57
C ARG A 22 4.16 -7.16 -15.67
N SER A 23 4.79 -8.18 -16.26
CA SER A 23 5.42 -9.27 -15.51
C SER A 23 6.60 -8.78 -14.67
N TRP A 24 7.40 -7.83 -15.17
CA TRP A 24 8.46 -7.18 -14.39
C TRP A 24 7.91 -6.35 -13.24
N CYS A 25 6.84 -5.57 -13.44
CA CYS A 25 6.19 -4.81 -12.37
C CYS A 25 5.64 -5.75 -11.28
N LEU A 26 4.95 -6.82 -11.66
CA LEU A 26 4.41 -7.80 -10.72
C LEU A 26 5.52 -8.53 -9.95
N GLY A 27 6.57 -8.96 -10.66
CA GLY A 27 7.76 -9.56 -10.05
C GLY A 27 8.47 -8.61 -9.08
N GLY A 28 8.61 -7.34 -9.47
CA GLY A 28 9.17 -6.28 -8.63
C GLY A 28 8.34 -6.05 -7.36
N ALA A 29 7.02 -6.00 -7.47
CA ALA A 29 6.14 -5.85 -6.31
C ALA A 29 6.32 -7.00 -5.30
N ILE A 30 6.36 -8.25 -5.80
CA ILE A 30 6.58 -9.43 -4.97
C ILE A 30 7.97 -9.40 -4.33
N ALA A 31 9.00 -9.00 -5.09
CA ALA A 31 10.37 -8.91 -4.59
C ALA A 31 10.50 -7.85 -3.49
N VAL A 32 9.89 -6.67 -3.65
CA VAL A 32 9.89 -5.62 -2.63
C VAL A 32 9.08 -6.05 -1.41
N TRP A 33 7.96 -6.74 -1.60
CA TRP A 33 7.18 -7.28 -0.47
C TRP A 33 7.98 -8.34 0.31
N ALA A 34 8.65 -9.25 -0.39
CA ALA A 34 9.55 -10.22 0.22
C ALA A 34 10.71 -9.53 0.95
N LEU A 35 11.31 -8.50 0.36
CA LEU A 35 12.34 -7.70 1.02
C LEU A 35 11.79 -7.07 2.31
N ALA A 36 10.62 -6.45 2.28
CA ALA A 36 10.04 -5.82 3.45
C ALA A 36 9.63 -6.81 4.56
N THR A 37 9.37 -8.08 4.25
CA THR A 37 8.78 -9.04 5.19
C THR A 37 9.65 -10.25 5.55
N LEU A 38 10.67 -10.55 4.74
CA LEU A 38 11.53 -11.73 4.88
C LEU A 38 13.03 -11.39 4.94
N SER A 39 13.41 -10.11 4.94
CA SER A 39 14.82 -9.68 5.00
C SER A 39 15.20 -9.04 6.33
N ALA A 40 16.43 -8.51 6.40
CA ALA A 40 16.90 -7.65 7.49
C ALA A 40 15.91 -6.51 7.83
N VAL A 41 15.16 -5.98 6.86
CA VAL A 41 14.12 -4.97 7.13
C VAL A 41 13.08 -5.50 8.11
N ALA A 42 12.65 -6.75 7.95
CA ALA A 42 11.68 -7.36 8.86
C ALA A 42 12.28 -7.67 10.24
N VAL A 43 13.58 -8.01 10.27
CA VAL A 43 14.32 -8.32 11.51
C VAL A 43 14.55 -7.07 12.35
N TYR A 44 14.93 -5.95 11.72
CA TYR A 44 15.29 -4.72 12.42
C TYR A 44 14.13 -3.72 12.60
N ALA A 45 13.00 -3.91 11.92
CA ALA A 45 11.83 -3.06 12.08
C ALA A 45 11.32 -2.90 13.53
N PRO A 46 11.34 -3.92 14.41
CA PRO A 46 10.95 -3.73 15.81
C PRO A 46 12.03 -3.07 16.68
N MET A 47 13.28 -2.94 16.21
CA MET A 47 14.39 -2.36 16.99
C MET A 47 14.72 -0.94 16.58
N LEU A 48 14.60 -0.63 15.29
CA LEU A 48 15.02 0.65 14.71
C LEU A 48 13.82 1.33 14.08
N PHE A 49 13.43 2.47 14.66
CA PHE A 49 12.30 3.27 14.16
C PHE A 49 12.44 3.61 12.66
N TRP A 50 13.64 3.99 12.20
CA TRP A 50 13.84 4.31 10.79
C TRP A 50 13.64 3.10 9.86
N VAL A 51 14.02 1.89 10.32
CA VAL A 51 13.78 0.64 9.57
C VAL A 51 12.29 0.32 9.55
N ARG A 52 11.58 0.59 10.65
CA ARG A 52 10.11 0.48 10.67
C ARG A 52 9.46 1.43 9.68
N ALA A 53 9.90 2.69 9.66
CA ALA A 53 9.42 3.68 8.71
C ALA A 53 9.69 3.26 7.26
N LEU A 54 10.88 2.73 6.98
CA LEU A 54 11.21 2.14 5.68
C LEU A 54 10.27 0.98 5.34
N GLN A 55 10.02 0.05 6.27
CA GLN A 55 9.12 -1.08 6.03
C GLN A 55 7.70 -0.61 5.70
N VAL A 56 7.17 0.37 6.43
CA VAL A 56 5.85 0.97 6.17
C VAL A 56 5.85 1.64 4.80
N LEU A 57 6.89 2.41 4.45
CA LEU A 57 7.00 3.07 3.14
C LEU A 57 7.01 2.05 2.00
N LEU A 58 7.80 0.98 2.10
CA LEU A 58 7.87 -0.07 1.09
C LEU A 58 6.50 -0.74 0.90
N LEU A 59 5.81 -1.07 1.99
CA LEU A 59 4.52 -1.77 1.97
C LEU A 59 3.36 -0.87 1.55
N LEU A 60 3.35 0.40 1.97
CA LEU A 60 2.26 1.34 1.73
C LEU A 60 2.40 2.05 0.38
N TYR A 61 3.62 2.29 -0.11
CA TYR A 61 3.85 3.01 -1.37
C TYR A 61 4.42 2.13 -2.48
N VAL A 62 5.57 1.50 -2.26
CA VAL A 62 6.35 0.89 -3.36
C VAL A 62 5.71 -0.38 -3.89
N VAL A 63 5.37 -1.32 -3.00
CA VAL A 63 4.67 -2.57 -3.37
C VAL A 63 3.37 -2.27 -4.12
N PRO A 64 2.43 -1.48 -3.58
CA PRO A 64 1.16 -1.24 -4.25
C PRO A 64 1.29 -0.43 -5.54
N PHE A 65 2.25 0.48 -5.64
CA PHE A 65 2.54 1.19 -6.89
C PHE A 65 2.93 0.20 -8.01
N LEU A 66 3.88 -0.70 -7.73
CA LEU A 66 4.30 -1.73 -8.68
C LEU A 66 3.16 -2.71 -9.00
N LEU A 67 2.33 -3.06 -8.01
CA LEU A 67 1.12 -3.85 -8.24
C LEU A 67 0.14 -3.13 -9.16
N ALA A 68 -0.17 -1.85 -8.92
CA ALA A 68 -1.10 -1.08 -9.75
C ALA A 68 -0.61 -0.98 -11.20
N LEU A 69 0.69 -0.77 -11.43
CA LEU A 69 1.29 -0.77 -12.76
C LEU A 69 1.18 -2.11 -13.50
N SER A 70 1.12 -3.22 -12.76
CA SER A 70 0.93 -4.53 -13.36
C SER A 70 -0.48 -4.71 -13.97
N ARG A 71 -1.46 -3.85 -13.65
CA ARG A 71 -2.88 -3.98 -14.06
C ARG A 71 -3.52 -5.30 -13.65
N PRO A 72 -3.50 -5.66 -12.35
CA PRO A 72 -3.93 -6.97 -11.89
C PRO A 72 -5.43 -7.17 -12.10
N VAL A 73 -6.23 -6.11 -12.06
CA VAL A 73 -7.68 -6.21 -12.29
C VAL A 73 -7.97 -6.63 -13.73
N SER A 74 -7.30 -6.01 -14.71
CA SER A 74 -7.37 -6.45 -16.12
C SER A 74 -6.88 -7.88 -16.33
N MET A 75 -5.96 -8.39 -15.48
CA MET A 75 -5.48 -9.77 -15.58
C MET A 75 -6.49 -10.81 -15.09
N VAL A 76 -7.27 -10.46 -14.07
CA VAL A 76 -8.32 -11.33 -13.51
C VAL A 76 -9.56 -11.32 -14.42
N GLY A 77 -9.75 -10.25 -15.18
CA GLY A 77 -10.82 -10.12 -16.16
C GLY A 77 -12.18 -9.88 -15.51
N THR A 78 -13.25 -10.27 -16.20
CA THR A 78 -14.65 -9.93 -15.85
C THR A 78 -15.16 -10.56 -14.55
N VAL A 79 -14.39 -11.46 -13.94
CA VAL A 79 -14.71 -12.11 -12.67
C VAL A 79 -14.89 -11.08 -11.54
N LEU A 80 -14.18 -9.95 -11.62
CA LEU A 80 -14.27 -8.88 -10.62
C LEU A 80 -15.37 -7.85 -10.93
N ASP A 81 -16.00 -7.89 -12.10
CA ASP A 81 -16.99 -6.89 -12.53
C ASP A 81 -18.16 -6.73 -11.55
N PRO A 82 -18.75 -7.79 -10.97
CA PRO A 82 -19.83 -7.63 -9.98
C PRO A 82 -19.37 -6.88 -8.72
N VAL A 83 -18.13 -7.14 -8.28
CA VAL A 83 -17.55 -6.53 -7.08
C VAL A 83 -17.18 -5.08 -7.35
N LEU A 84 -16.58 -4.79 -8.50
CA LEU A 84 -16.18 -3.44 -8.92
C LEU A 84 -17.39 -2.54 -9.21
N ASN A 85 -18.48 -3.11 -9.71
CA ASN A 85 -19.72 -2.38 -9.96
C ASN A 85 -20.57 -2.12 -8.71
N SER A 86 -20.23 -2.74 -7.57
CA SER A 86 -20.94 -2.48 -6.32
C SER A 86 -20.74 -1.04 -5.83
N THR A 87 -21.79 -0.44 -5.26
CA THR A 87 -21.75 0.92 -4.72
C THR A 87 -20.68 1.07 -3.63
N ALA A 88 -20.51 0.03 -2.79
CA ALA A 88 -19.50 0.02 -1.73
C ALA A 88 -18.08 0.13 -2.31
N THR A 89 -17.74 -0.68 -3.31
CA THR A 89 -16.42 -0.63 -3.96
C THR A 89 -16.19 0.69 -4.69
N ARG A 90 -17.23 1.26 -5.33
CA ARG A 90 -17.13 2.56 -5.99
C ARG A 90 -16.87 3.72 -5.02
N VAL A 91 -17.42 3.66 -3.81
CA VAL A 91 -17.16 4.65 -2.75
C VAL A 91 -15.76 4.42 -2.15
N LEU A 92 -15.43 3.18 -1.79
CA LEU A 92 -14.15 2.83 -1.17
C LEU A 92 -12.95 3.07 -2.08
N LEU A 93 -13.10 2.84 -3.39
CA LEU A 93 -12.08 3.12 -4.41
C LEU A 93 -12.24 4.51 -5.05
N SER A 94 -13.00 5.42 -4.42
CA SER A 94 -13.02 6.81 -4.87
C SER A 94 -11.70 7.51 -4.46
N PRO A 95 -11.09 8.34 -5.34
CA PRO A 95 -9.85 9.03 -5.03
C PRO A 95 -9.82 9.76 -3.68
N PRO A 96 -10.85 10.54 -3.28
CA PRO A 96 -10.80 11.22 -1.99
C PRO A 96 -10.78 10.25 -0.81
N VAL A 97 -11.55 9.15 -0.86
CA VAL A 97 -11.56 8.14 0.22
C VAL A 97 -10.20 7.45 0.29
N THR A 98 -9.65 7.02 -0.84
CA THR A 98 -8.36 6.35 -0.86
C THR A 98 -7.21 7.27 -0.44
N SER A 99 -7.27 8.56 -0.78
CA SER A 99 -6.30 9.57 -0.33
C SER A 99 -6.38 9.80 1.18
N VAL A 100 -7.59 9.95 1.73
CA VAL A 100 -7.76 10.08 3.18
C VAL A 100 -7.26 8.84 3.90
N LEU A 101 -7.56 7.64 3.39
CA LEU A 101 -7.02 6.40 3.97
C LEU A 101 -5.49 6.36 3.91
N MET A 102 -4.90 6.73 2.77
CA MET A 102 -3.45 6.78 2.59
C MET A 102 -2.79 7.74 3.60
N LEU A 103 -3.38 8.92 3.79
CA LEU A 103 -2.88 9.96 4.67
C LEU A 103 -3.06 9.62 6.15
N VAL A 104 -4.23 9.11 6.54
CA VAL A 104 -4.57 8.80 7.94
C VAL A 104 -3.86 7.54 8.43
N THR A 105 -3.50 6.61 7.54
CA THR A 105 -2.90 5.33 7.94
C THR A 105 -1.59 5.48 8.71
N PRO A 106 -0.58 6.26 8.23
CA PRO A 106 0.63 6.52 9.01
C PRO A 106 0.36 7.19 10.35
N TRP A 107 -0.57 8.15 10.40
CA TRP A 107 -0.98 8.82 11.64
C TRP A 107 -1.52 7.81 12.66
N LEU A 108 -2.47 6.98 12.26
CA LEU A 108 -3.01 5.93 13.12
C LEU A 108 -1.95 4.91 13.52
N LEU A 109 -1.08 4.51 12.58
CA LEU A 109 -0.05 3.51 12.85
C LEU A 109 0.93 3.99 13.90
N TYR A 110 1.40 5.25 13.86
CA TYR A 110 2.44 5.73 14.77
C TYR A 110 1.89 6.37 16.05
N LEU A 111 0.70 6.96 16.03
CA LEU A 111 0.15 7.70 17.17
C LEU A 111 -0.84 6.89 18.03
N THR A 112 -1.07 5.62 17.70
CA THR A 112 -2.00 4.76 18.45
C THR A 112 -1.32 3.45 18.87
N PRO A 113 -1.96 2.63 19.73
CA PRO A 113 -1.46 1.29 20.08
C PRO A 113 -1.27 0.34 18.88
N TRP A 114 -1.74 0.72 17.68
CA TRP A 114 -1.43 0.02 16.44
C TRP A 114 0.09 -0.11 16.23
N TYR A 115 0.90 0.88 16.63
CA TYR A 115 2.35 0.79 16.48
C TYR A 115 2.93 -0.46 17.16
N VAL A 116 2.65 -0.62 18.46
CA VAL A 116 3.18 -1.71 19.29
C VAL A 116 2.59 -3.05 18.85
N THR A 117 1.28 -3.11 18.64
CA THR A 117 0.58 -4.35 18.23
C THR A 117 0.94 -4.83 16.82
N SER A 118 1.45 -3.94 15.97
CA SER A 118 1.89 -4.29 14.62
C SER A 118 3.35 -4.75 14.53
N MET A 119 4.05 -4.90 15.65
CA MET A 119 5.43 -5.39 15.70
C MET A 119 5.50 -6.92 15.64
N THR A 120 4.72 -7.61 16.48
CA THR A 120 4.77 -9.07 16.65
C THR A 120 3.39 -9.72 16.59
N GLY A 121 3.36 -11.05 16.39
CA GLY A 121 2.11 -11.82 16.40
C GLY A 121 1.20 -11.66 15.16
N PRO A 122 -0.09 -12.02 15.28
CA PRO A 122 -1.02 -12.06 14.14
C PRO A 122 -1.36 -10.67 13.62
N LEU A 123 -1.45 -9.66 14.49
CA LEU A 123 -1.74 -8.27 14.11
C LEU A 123 -0.61 -7.65 13.28
N ALA A 124 0.64 -8.05 13.53
CA ALA A 124 1.76 -7.65 12.68
C ALA A 124 1.63 -8.21 11.26
N SER A 125 1.20 -9.47 11.12
CA SER A 125 0.91 -10.06 9.80
C SER A 125 -0.26 -9.39 9.10
N LEU A 126 -1.32 -9.07 9.84
CA LEU A 126 -2.46 -8.32 9.33
C LEU A 126 -2.05 -6.92 8.85
N THR A 127 -1.24 -6.20 9.62
CA THR A 127 -0.74 -4.88 9.24
C THR A 127 0.08 -4.93 7.95
N ARG A 128 0.92 -5.95 7.79
CA ARG A 128 1.71 -6.19 6.57
C ARG A 128 0.85 -6.51 5.33
N LEU A 129 -0.42 -6.85 5.52
CA LEU A 129 -1.42 -7.05 4.46
C LEU A 129 -2.27 -5.80 4.22
N VAL A 130 -2.70 -5.14 5.29
CA VAL A 130 -3.55 -3.94 5.24
C VAL A 130 -2.81 -2.78 4.57
N LEU A 131 -1.53 -2.57 4.89
CA LEU A 131 -0.73 -1.48 4.28
C LEU A 131 -0.70 -1.55 2.74
N PRO A 132 -0.28 -2.65 2.10
CA PRO A 132 -0.31 -2.73 0.63
C PRO A 132 -1.73 -2.73 0.06
N ALA A 133 -2.74 -3.20 0.79
CA ALA A 133 -4.13 -3.11 0.33
C ALA A 133 -4.63 -1.66 0.24
N ILE A 134 -4.34 -0.85 1.27
CA ILE A 134 -4.69 0.59 1.29
C ILE A 134 -3.94 1.33 0.18
N GLY A 135 -2.62 1.13 0.09
CA GLY A 135 -1.83 1.76 -0.96
C GLY A 135 -2.27 1.33 -2.36
N PHE A 136 -2.68 0.06 -2.54
CA PHE A 136 -3.16 -0.41 -3.84
C PHE A 136 -4.46 0.30 -4.22
N GLY A 137 -5.40 0.48 -3.29
CA GLY A 137 -6.62 1.26 -3.52
C GLY A 137 -6.30 2.69 -3.98
N TYR A 138 -5.36 3.35 -3.30
CA TYR A 138 -4.87 4.69 -3.66
C TYR A 138 -4.30 4.76 -5.08
N PHE A 139 -3.31 3.92 -5.41
CA PHE A 139 -2.70 3.94 -6.73
C PHE A 139 -3.66 3.48 -7.83
N TYR A 140 -4.57 2.55 -7.53
CA TYR A 140 -5.61 2.12 -8.46
C TYR A 140 -6.55 3.29 -8.81
N ALA A 141 -7.04 4.01 -7.80
CA ALA A 141 -7.93 5.16 -7.99
C ALA A 141 -7.23 6.35 -8.67
N ARG A 142 -5.94 6.56 -8.38
CA ARG A 142 -5.17 7.73 -8.84
C ARG A 142 -4.49 7.54 -10.19
N LEU A 143 -3.86 6.40 -10.46
CA LEU A 143 -3.18 6.14 -11.73
C LEU A 143 -4.18 5.98 -12.88
N GLN A 144 -5.39 5.49 -12.60
CA GLN A 144 -6.44 5.23 -13.60
C GLN A 144 -5.96 4.41 -14.81
N VAL A 145 -4.92 3.59 -14.59
CA VAL A 145 -4.24 2.80 -15.61
C VAL A 145 -5.09 1.59 -16.00
N ASP A 146 -5.95 1.10 -15.10
CA ASP A 146 -7.03 0.14 -15.35
C ASP A 146 -8.36 0.89 -15.65
N PRO A 147 -9.40 0.24 -16.23
CA PRO A 147 -10.64 0.95 -16.59
C PRO A 147 -11.30 1.56 -15.35
N VAL A 148 -11.21 2.89 -15.21
CA VAL A 148 -11.80 3.62 -14.08
C VAL A 148 -13.12 4.27 -14.49
N PRO A 149 -14.19 4.12 -13.68
CA PRO A 149 -15.54 4.61 -14.02
C PRO A 149 -15.68 6.12 -14.26
N ARG A 150 -14.77 6.95 -13.74
CA ARG A 150 -14.81 8.43 -13.89
C ARG A 150 -13.40 9.04 -13.89
N ARG A 151 -13.14 9.95 -14.85
CA ARG A 151 -11.94 10.81 -14.86
C ARG A 151 -12.19 12.00 -13.92
N TYR A 152 -11.27 12.26 -13.00
CA TYR A 152 -11.38 13.36 -12.05
C TYR A 152 -10.64 14.60 -12.55
N PRO A 153 -11.12 15.81 -12.23
CA PRO A 153 -10.50 17.05 -12.70
C PRO A 153 -9.08 17.23 -12.11
N PRO A 154 -8.11 17.74 -12.88
CA PRO A 154 -6.73 17.93 -12.43
C PRO A 154 -6.60 18.75 -11.14
N LEU A 155 -7.47 19.74 -10.93
CA LEU A 155 -7.50 20.59 -9.73
C LEU A 155 -7.74 19.80 -8.45
N LEU A 156 -8.57 18.75 -8.50
CA LEU A 156 -8.82 17.89 -7.34
C LEU A 156 -7.57 17.08 -6.96
N SER A 157 -6.81 16.61 -7.96
CA SER A 157 -5.53 15.92 -7.74
C SER A 157 -4.48 16.85 -7.12
N ILE A 158 -4.46 18.12 -7.54
CA ILE A 158 -3.56 19.13 -6.97
C ILE A 158 -3.91 19.39 -5.49
N GLY A 159 -5.18 19.64 -5.19
CA GLY A 159 -5.63 19.88 -3.80
C GLY A 159 -5.32 18.71 -2.87
N ILE A 160 -5.56 17.48 -3.35
CA ILE A 160 -5.20 16.25 -2.63
C ILE A 160 -3.69 16.16 -2.39
N SER A 161 -2.86 16.43 -3.41
CA SER A 161 -1.39 16.35 -3.27
C SER A 161 -0.84 17.36 -2.26
N VAL A 162 -1.41 18.56 -2.23
CA VAL A 162 -1.03 19.59 -1.24
C VAL A 162 -1.41 19.14 0.16
N ALA A 163 -2.63 18.63 0.35
CA ALA A 163 -3.09 18.11 1.64
C ALA A 163 -2.25 16.91 2.12
N GLU A 164 -1.92 15.99 1.22
CA GLU A 164 -1.05 14.84 1.50
C GLU A 164 0.35 15.29 1.90
N GLY A 165 0.98 16.18 1.12
CA GLY A 165 2.31 16.70 1.43
C GLY A 165 2.38 17.45 2.75
N LEU A 166 1.35 18.24 3.07
CA LEU A 166 1.25 18.92 4.36
C LEU A 166 1.07 17.93 5.51
N GLY A 167 0.16 16.96 5.37
CA GLY A 167 -0.10 15.99 6.42
C GLY A 167 1.09 15.07 6.69
N ASP A 168 1.83 14.67 5.65
CA ASP A 168 3.07 13.90 5.78
C ASP A 168 4.19 14.74 6.42
N GLY A 169 4.31 16.02 6.04
CA GLY A 169 5.28 16.95 6.64
C GLY A 169 5.00 17.20 8.12
N ILE A 170 3.73 17.43 8.48
CA ILE A 170 3.31 17.60 9.88
C ILE A 170 3.57 16.32 10.66
N LEU A 171 3.24 15.15 10.11
CA LEU A 171 3.52 13.87 10.78
C LEU A 171 5.02 13.70 11.04
N GLY A 172 5.87 14.02 10.05
CA GLY A 172 7.32 14.00 10.22
C GLY A 172 7.80 14.90 11.35
N LEU A 173 7.26 16.12 11.44
CA LEU A 173 7.56 17.06 12.53
C LEU A 173 7.07 16.55 13.89
N VAL A 174 5.86 16.00 13.96
CA VAL A 174 5.30 15.41 15.20
C VAL A 174 6.16 14.24 15.67
N LEU A 175 6.62 13.38 14.76
CA LEU A 175 7.48 12.25 15.11
C LEU A 175 8.90 12.68 15.48
N TRP A 176 9.38 13.80 14.94
CA TRP A 176 10.72 14.33 15.23
C TRP A 176 10.78 15.17 16.51
N LEU A 177 9.76 15.99 16.76
CA LEU A 177 9.67 16.92 17.89
C LEU A 177 8.83 16.37 19.05
N GLY A 178 8.11 15.28 18.84
CA GLY A 178 7.23 14.68 19.83
C GLY A 178 8.00 14.17 21.05
N PRO A 179 7.46 14.34 22.27
CA PRO A 179 8.04 13.72 23.45
C PRO A 179 7.76 12.21 23.40
N VAL A 180 8.82 11.39 23.53
CA VAL A 180 8.79 9.93 23.76
C VAL A 180 8.62 9.02 22.52
N ILE A 181 9.74 8.73 21.83
CA ILE A 181 10.07 7.35 21.36
C ILE A 181 11.30 6.81 22.15
N ALA A 182 11.63 7.46 23.26
CA ALA A 182 12.60 7.00 24.24
C ALA A 182 11.94 7.12 25.61
N TYR A 183 11.25 6.08 26.06
CA TYR A 183 11.21 5.69 27.48
C TYR A 183 10.70 4.24 27.56
N ASP A 184 11.48 3.45 28.28
CA ASP A 184 11.48 2.01 28.62
C ASP A 184 11.76 0.98 27.51
#